data_AF-A0A7V2TXQ1-F1
#
_entry.id   AF-A0A7V2TXQ1-F1
#
_cell.length_a   1.000
_cell.length_b   1.000
_cell.length_c   1.000
_cell.angle_alpha   90.00
_cell.angle_beta   90.00
_cell.angle_gamma   90.00
#
_symmetry.space_group_name_H-M   'P 1'
#
loop_
_entity.id
_entity.type
_entity.pdbx_description
1 polymer ?
#
loop_
_entity_poly.entity_id
_entity_poly.type
_entity_poly.pdbx_seq_one_letter_code
_entity_poly.pdbx_strand_id
1 'polypeptide(L)'
;MPADERIRVTFLRVDVLNDADCCGTGEWYFIAEVDGRPVGDRSRIFNAEEGRSISLPEAEWSIVVDVTGRDLDTRPVRIRFQVRDQDVTSDDDLGTIDYRLRRDVRQGFFRNNRTATQYFVLHW
;
A
#
# COMPACT_ATOMS: atom_id res chain seq x y z
N MET A 1 -31.39 -8.60 -3.06
CA MET A 1 -29.91 -8.48 -3.00
C MET A 1 -29.56 -7.09 -3.52
N PRO A 2 -28.71 -6.30 -2.85
CA PRO A 2 -28.26 -5.03 -3.45
C PRO A 2 -27.54 -5.34 -4.76
N ALA A 3 -27.80 -4.51 -5.77
CA ALA A 3 -27.65 -4.86 -7.18
C ALA A 3 -26.24 -4.60 -7.77
N ASP A 4 -25.34 -3.93 -7.06
CA ASP A 4 -23.95 -3.71 -7.49
C ASP A 4 -23.20 -3.14 -6.28
N GLU A 5 -22.31 -3.90 -5.65
CA GLU A 5 -21.50 -3.41 -4.52
C GLU A 5 -20.03 -3.40 -4.93
N ARG A 6 -19.45 -2.20 -4.98
CA ARG A 6 -18.08 -1.99 -5.41
C ARG A 6 -17.31 -1.24 -4.36
N ILE A 7 -16.07 -1.67 -4.14
CA ILE A 7 -15.14 -1.04 -3.21
C ILE A 7 -13.99 -0.48 -4.04
N ARG A 8 -13.69 0.81 -3.84
CA ARG A 8 -12.49 1.41 -4.39
C ARG A 8 -11.42 1.48 -3.32
N VAL A 9 -10.25 0.95 -3.64
CA VAL A 9 -9.04 1.08 -2.82
C VAL A 9 -8.11 2.06 -3.53
N THR A 10 -7.60 3.04 -2.79
CA THR A 10 -6.68 4.06 -3.33
C THR A 10 -5.51 4.23 -2.39
N PHE A 11 -4.30 3.90 -2.83
CA PHE A 11 -3.10 4.23 -2.08
C PHE A 11 -2.74 5.69 -2.34
N LEU A 12 -2.62 6.50 -1.29
CA LEU A 12 -2.53 7.96 -1.40
C LEU A 12 -1.10 8.47 -1.27
N ARG A 13 -0.38 7.99 -0.24
CA ARG A 13 1.01 8.37 0.01
C ARG A 13 1.70 7.42 0.98
N VAL A 14 3.03 7.48 0.96
CA VAL A 14 3.91 6.82 1.94
C VAL A 14 4.71 7.91 2.66
N ASP A 15 4.56 8.03 3.97
CA ASP A 15 5.46 8.84 4.80
C ASP A 15 6.71 8.01 5.12
N VAL A 16 7.89 8.55 4.82
CA VAL A 16 9.19 7.92 5.08
C VAL A 16 9.61 8.25 6.51
N LEU A 17 9.75 7.23 7.35
CA LEU A 17 10.19 7.37 8.75
C LEU A 17 11.69 7.15 8.91
N ASN A 18 12.27 6.31 8.06
CA ASN A 18 13.70 6.00 7.97
C ASN A 18 13.91 5.50 6.53
N ASP A 19 14.80 6.14 5.80
CA ASP A 19 15.10 5.84 4.39
C ASP A 19 16.07 4.66 4.20
N ALA A 20 16.52 4.04 5.30
CA ALA A 20 17.46 2.91 5.38
C ALA A 20 18.91 3.23 4.98
N ASP A 21 19.18 4.45 4.53
CA ASP A 21 20.48 4.89 4.07
C ASP A 21 21.27 5.67 5.12
N CYS A 22 22.56 5.33 5.26
CA CYS A 22 23.48 6.12 6.10
C CYS A 22 23.92 7.43 5.43
N CYS A 23 23.86 7.51 4.09
CA CYS A 23 24.31 8.64 3.28
C CYS A 23 23.55 8.69 1.94
N GLY A 24 22.57 9.57 1.77
CA GLY A 24 21.82 9.72 0.52
C GLY A 24 20.31 9.75 0.76
N THR A 25 19.54 9.50 -0.30
CA THR A 25 18.10 9.21 -0.21
C THR A 25 17.90 7.78 -0.68
N GLY A 26 17.09 6.99 0.02
CA GLY A 26 16.78 5.61 -0.36
C GLY A 26 16.09 5.52 -1.72
N GLU A 27 16.33 4.43 -2.45
CA GLU A 27 15.78 4.20 -3.79
C GLU A 27 14.63 3.20 -3.71
N TRP A 28 13.45 3.67 -3.28
CA TRP A 28 12.36 2.76 -2.96
C TRP A 28 11.48 2.42 -4.18
N TYR A 29 10.96 1.20 -4.20
CA TYR A 29 9.87 0.80 -5.07
C TYR A 29 8.77 0.09 -4.28
N PHE A 30 7.56 0.06 -4.85
CA PHE A 30 6.39 -0.47 -4.16
C PHE A 30 5.74 -1.61 -4.93
N ILE A 31 5.30 -2.62 -4.17
CA ILE A 31 4.50 -3.73 -4.67
C ILE A 31 3.14 -3.67 -3.96
N ALA A 32 2.12 -3.19 -4.66
CA ALA A 32 0.76 -3.09 -4.15
C ALA A 32 -0.17 -4.09 -4.85
N GLU A 33 -1.00 -4.77 -4.06
CA GLU A 33 -1.97 -5.74 -4.57
C GLU A 33 -3.31 -5.60 -3.83
N VAL A 34 -4.41 -5.74 -4.56
CA VAL A 34 -5.76 -5.86 -3.98
C VAL A 34 -6.41 -7.12 -4.53
N ASP A 35 -6.74 -8.05 -3.64
CA ASP A 35 -7.13 -9.43 -3.96
C ASP A 35 -6.16 -10.11 -4.96
N GLY A 36 -4.86 -9.86 -4.80
CA GLY A 36 -3.80 -10.40 -5.66
C GLY A 36 -3.69 -9.74 -7.04
N ARG A 37 -4.48 -8.69 -7.31
CA ARG A 37 -4.36 -7.89 -8.54
C ARG A 37 -3.38 -6.75 -8.29
N PRO A 38 -2.33 -6.58 -9.12
CA PRO A 38 -1.35 -5.52 -8.93
C PRO A 38 -1.99 -4.13 -9.13
N VAL A 39 -1.53 -3.15 -8.36
CA VAL A 39 -1.95 -1.74 -8.40
C VAL A 39 -0.68 -0.86 -8.46
N GLY A 40 -0.70 0.19 -9.27
CA GLY A 40 0.47 1.05 -9.47
C GLY A 40 1.53 0.47 -10.42
N ASP A 41 2.68 1.13 -10.44
CA ASP A 41 3.83 0.74 -11.26
C ASP A 41 4.99 0.28 -10.36
N ARG A 42 5.20 -1.04 -10.33
CA ARG A 42 6.28 -1.67 -9.58
C ARG A 42 7.69 -1.36 -10.11
N SER A 43 7.79 -0.85 -11.35
CA SER A 43 9.07 -0.50 -11.97
C SER A 43 9.50 0.93 -11.66
N ARG A 44 8.60 1.73 -11.08
CA ARG A 44 8.86 3.10 -10.69
C ARG A 44 9.65 3.15 -9.38
N ILE A 45 10.77 3.85 -9.44
CA ILE A 45 11.62 4.15 -8.29
C ILE A 45 11.28 5.54 -7.77
N PHE A 46 11.27 5.67 -6.45
CA PHE A 46 11.00 6.89 -5.73
C PHE A 46 12.18 7.20 -4.82
N ASN A 47 12.61 8.46 -4.82
CA ASN A 47 13.57 8.93 -3.85
C ASN A 47 12.85 9.04 -2.50
N ALA A 48 13.28 8.22 -1.54
CA ALA A 48 12.81 8.23 -0.17
C ALA A 48 13.77 9.07 0.68
N GLU A 49 13.25 10.15 1.25
CA GLU A 49 13.99 11.04 2.16
C GLU A 49 13.31 10.98 3.52
N GLU A 50 14.07 10.68 4.56
CA GLU A 50 13.55 10.63 5.93
C GLU A 50 12.73 11.89 6.28
N GLY A 51 11.51 11.70 6.81
CA GLY A 51 10.61 12.78 7.18
C GLY A 51 9.81 13.40 6.02
N ARG A 52 10.01 12.93 4.78
CA ARG A 52 9.20 13.32 3.62
C ARG A 52 8.08 12.33 3.33
N SER A 53 7.20 12.71 2.41
CA SER A 53 6.14 11.85 1.90
C SER A 53 6.29 11.65 0.40
N ILE A 54 6.14 10.41 -0.04
CA ILE A 54 6.05 10.02 -1.44
C ILE A 54 4.56 9.99 -1.82
N SER A 55 4.17 10.81 -2.80
CA SER A 55 2.78 10.86 -3.28
C SER A 55 2.52 9.74 -4.29
N LEU A 56 1.37 9.07 -4.14
CA LEU A 56 0.91 8.01 -5.03
C LEU A 56 -0.30 8.54 -5.82
N PRO A 57 -0.14 8.90 -7.11
CA PRO A 57 -1.23 9.45 -7.89
C PRO A 57 -2.39 8.46 -8.01
N GLU A 58 -3.59 8.88 -7.62
CA GLU A 58 -4.79 8.03 -7.62
C GLU A 58 -5.07 7.36 -8.98
N ALA A 59 -4.74 8.05 -10.08
CA ALA A 59 -4.91 7.51 -11.44
C ALA A 59 -4.08 6.24 -11.69
N GLU A 60 -2.95 6.09 -11.00
CA GLU A 60 -2.06 4.92 -11.09
C GLU A 60 -2.27 3.96 -9.92
N TRP A 61 -2.55 4.49 -8.73
CA TRP A 61 -2.54 3.76 -7.46
C TRP A 61 -3.94 3.51 -6.88
N SER A 62 -4.93 3.28 -7.75
CA SER A 62 -6.27 2.88 -7.32
C SER A 62 -6.84 1.71 -8.12
N ILE A 63 -7.75 0.97 -7.50
CA ILE A 63 -8.47 -0.13 -8.13
C ILE A 63 -9.89 -0.24 -7.57
N VAL A 64 -10.81 -0.67 -8.43
CA VAL A 64 -12.18 -1.00 -8.05
C VAL A 64 -12.34 -2.52 -8.01
N VAL A 65 -12.86 -3.01 -6.89
CA VAL A 65 -13.17 -4.42 -6.64
C VAL A 65 -14.68 -4.57 -6.58
N ASP A 66 -15.20 -5.47 -7.41
CA ASP A 66 -16.59 -5.90 -7.31
C ASP A 66 -16.71 -6.91 -6.15
N VAL A 67 -17.58 -6.59 -5.20
CA VAL A 67 -17.87 -7.42 -4.04
C VAL A 67 -19.34 -7.84 -4.01
N THR A 68 -20.04 -7.73 -5.15
CA THR A 68 -21.45 -8.12 -5.28
C THR A 68 -21.65 -9.58 -4.88
N GLY A 69 -22.50 -9.82 -3.89
CA GLY A 69 -22.75 -11.18 -3.37
C GLY A 69 -21.58 -11.81 -2.62
N ARG A 70 -20.51 -11.05 -2.34
CA ARG A 70 -19.38 -11.50 -1.53
C ARG A 70 -19.70 -11.32 -0.06
N ASP A 71 -19.51 -12.37 0.72
CA ASP A 71 -19.50 -12.28 2.17
C ASP A 71 -18.11 -11.85 2.64
N LEU A 72 -17.97 -10.59 3.07
CA LEU A 72 -16.70 -10.00 3.49
C LEU A 72 -16.21 -10.50 4.85
N ASP A 73 -17.04 -11.18 5.63
CA ASP A 73 -16.62 -11.75 6.92
C ASP A 73 -15.82 -13.04 6.72
N THR A 74 -16.21 -13.84 5.72
CA THR A 74 -15.54 -15.10 5.36
C THR A 74 -14.55 -14.94 4.20
N ARG A 75 -14.79 -13.99 3.29
CA ARG A 75 -13.91 -13.66 2.16
C ARG A 75 -13.63 -12.15 2.14
N PRO A 76 -12.80 -11.62 3.05
CA PRO A 76 -12.47 -10.18 3.07
C PRO A 76 -11.71 -9.77 1.81
N VAL A 77 -11.78 -8.49 1.44
CA VAL A 77 -10.87 -7.93 0.41
C VAL A 77 -9.48 -7.81 1.03
N ARG A 78 -8.49 -8.42 0.39
CA ARG A 78 -7.10 -8.38 0.87
C ARG A 78 -6.37 -7.22 0.22
N ILE A 79 -5.81 -6.34 1.03
CA ILE A 79 -4.99 -5.21 0.59
C ILE A 79 -3.58 -5.49 1.07
N ARG A 80 -2.65 -5.64 0.13
CA ARG A 80 -1.23 -5.83 0.41
C ARG A 80 -0.43 -4.67 -0.16
N PHE A 81 0.50 -4.14 0.62
CA PHE A 81 1.42 -3.11 0.18
C PHE A 81 2.80 -3.39 0.77
N GLN A 82 3.79 -3.59 -0.09
CA GLN A 82 5.16 -3.86 0.31
C GLN A 82 6.06 -2.73 -0.21
N VAL A 83 6.99 -2.31 0.64
CA VAL A 83 8.04 -1.35 0.30
C VAL A 83 9.37 -2.11 0.28
N ARG A 84 10.16 -1.85 -0.74
CA ARG A 84 11.51 -2.38 -0.86
C ARG A 84 12.48 -1.28 -1.21
N ASP A 85 13.67 -1.39 -0.68
CA ASP A 85 14.80 -0.59 -1.11
C ASP A 85 15.45 -1.26 -2.32
N GLN A 86 15.79 -0.48 -3.34
CA GLN A 86 16.55 -1.00 -4.47
C GLN A 86 18.04 -0.87 -4.15
N ASP A 87 18.66 -2.01 -3.84
CA ASP A 87 20.11 -2.11 -3.72
C ASP A 87 20.70 -2.86 -4.91
N VAL A 88 21.92 -2.48 -5.31
CA VAL A 88 22.66 -3.11 -6.42
C VAL A 88 22.91 -4.61 -6.19
N THR A 89 22.89 -5.08 -4.93
CA THR A 89 23.24 -6.47 -4.58
C THR A 89 22.18 -7.27 -3.82
N SER A 90 21.24 -6.64 -3.11
CA SER A 90 20.09 -7.33 -2.51
C SER A 90 19.01 -6.34 -2.09
N ASP A 91 17.86 -6.35 -2.77
CA ASP A 91 16.70 -5.52 -2.37
C ASP A 91 16.28 -5.83 -0.92
N ASP A 92 16.42 -4.86 -0.03
CA ASP A 92 16.01 -4.99 1.36
C ASP A 92 14.48 -4.82 1.50
N ASP A 93 13.84 -5.74 2.25
CA ASP A 93 12.42 -5.68 2.55
C ASP A 93 12.18 -4.70 3.71
N LEU A 94 11.71 -3.50 3.36
CA LEU A 94 11.38 -2.43 4.32
C LEU A 94 10.01 -2.63 4.98
N GLY A 95 9.31 -3.70 4.61
CA GLY A 95 8.13 -4.17 5.31
C GLY A 95 6.92 -4.32 4.42
N THR A 96 5.97 -5.09 4.94
CA THR A 96 4.72 -5.40 4.26
C THR A 96 3.54 -5.07 5.15
N ILE A 97 2.55 -4.37 4.58
CA ILE A 97 1.21 -4.22 5.13
C ILE A 97 0.31 -5.29 4.50
N ASP A 98 -0.35 -6.08 5.33
CA ASP A 98 -1.43 -7.01 4.94
C ASP A 98 -2.69 -6.64 5.73
N TYR A 99 -3.64 -6.03 5.05
CA TYR A 99 -4.90 -5.58 5.62
C TYR A 99 -6.08 -6.35 5.03
N ARG A 100 -7.05 -6.70 5.87
CA ARG A 100 -8.25 -7.45 5.50
C ARG A 100 -9.48 -6.59 5.74
N LEU A 101 -10.04 -6.08 4.65
CA LEU A 101 -11.27 -5.29 4.69
C LEU A 101 -12.47 -6.21 4.90
N ARG A 102 -13.16 -6.03 6.02
CA ARG A 102 -14.34 -6.80 6.43
C ARG A 102 -15.60 -5.95 6.28
N ARG A 103 -16.77 -6.56 6.48
CA ARG A 103 -18.09 -5.94 6.25
C ARG A 103 -18.33 -4.65 7.06
N ASP A 104 -17.75 -4.56 8.24
CA ASP A 104 -17.91 -3.44 9.16
C ASP A 104 -17.07 -2.21 8.78
N VAL A 105 -16.18 -2.34 7.81
CA VAL A 105 -15.33 -1.24 7.40
C VAL A 105 -16.12 -0.22 6.58
N ARG A 106 -16.09 1.02 7.07
CA ARG A 106 -16.71 2.18 6.42
C ARG A 106 -15.70 2.87 5.51
N GLN A 107 -16.20 3.60 4.52
CA GLN A 107 -15.38 4.54 3.76
C GLN A 107 -14.64 5.48 4.72
N GLY A 108 -13.34 5.64 4.50
CA GLY A 108 -12.49 6.45 5.34
C GLY A 108 -11.05 6.43 4.87
N PHE A 109 -10.19 7.11 5.62
CA PHE A 109 -8.75 7.10 5.43
C PHE A 109 -8.11 6.15 6.44
N PHE A 110 -7.27 5.27 5.93
CA PHE A 110 -6.57 4.27 6.70
C PHE A 110 -5.07 4.59 6.71
N ARG A 111 -4.43 4.21 7.80
CA ARG A 111 -2.97 4.21 7.91
C ARG A 111 -2.51 3.02 8.72
N ASN A 112 -1.35 2.48 8.41
CA ASN A 112 -0.77 1.41 9.22
C ASN A 112 -0.24 2.00 10.53
N ASN A 113 -0.09 1.13 11.53
CA ASN A 113 0.60 1.51 12.76
C ASN A 113 2.10 1.69 12.46
N ARG A 114 2.70 2.78 12.95
CA ARG A 114 4.13 3.11 12.81
C ARG A 114 5.04 1.99 13.33
N THR A 115 4.59 1.23 14.33
CA THR A 115 5.36 0.11 14.88
C THR A 115 5.41 -1.12 13.97
N ALA A 116 4.61 -1.18 12.90
CA ALA A 116 4.50 -2.37 12.06
C ALA A 116 5.64 -2.54 11.06
N THR A 117 6.25 -1.45 10.60
CA THR A 117 7.24 -1.47 9.51
C THR A 117 8.52 -0.73 9.83
N GLN A 118 8.58 0.09 10.91
CA GLN A 118 9.68 0.97 11.33
C GLN A 118 10.17 2.01 10.29
N TYR A 119 10.08 1.73 8.99
CA TYR A 119 10.56 2.55 7.88
C TYR A 119 9.49 3.46 7.29
N PHE A 120 8.19 3.12 7.36
CA PHE A 120 7.17 3.90 6.65
C PHE A 120 5.76 3.89 7.24
N VAL A 121 4.95 4.89 6.87
CA VAL A 121 3.49 4.89 7.05
C VAL A 121 2.80 5.04 5.70
N LEU A 122 2.04 4.05 5.30
CA LEU A 122 1.12 4.09 4.18
C LEU A 122 -0.18 4.77 4.60
N HIS A 123 -0.72 5.62 3.72
CA HIS A 123 -2.08 6.16 3.80
C HIS A 123 -2.89 5.66 2.59
N TRP A 124 -4.07 5.09 2.83
CA TRP A 124 -4.93 4.49 1.79
C TRP A 124 -6.43 4.50 2.14
#